data_AF-A0A8T6ZV56-F1
#
_entry.id   AF-A0A8T6ZV56-F1
#
_cell.length_a   1.000
_cell.length_b   1.000
_cell.length_c   1.000
_cell.angle_alpha   90.00
_cell.angle_beta   90.00
_cell.angle_gamma   90.00
#
_symmetry.space_group_name_H-M   'P 1'
#
loop_
_entity.id
_entity.type
_entity.pdbx_description
1 polymer ?
#
loop_
_entity_poly.entity_id
_entity_poly.type
_entity_poly.pdbx_seq_one_letter_code
_entity_poly.pdbx_strand_id
1 'polypeptide(L)'
;MRSWSLSTALMLVMVAAVGILIAAVGPTELWEYYNGATEEDRNALLKSIALVLGFIFLGPLILQLTVRGRIELRESGIAFRSELPEPLQFLQPDWDCAWGQVQDAKLVRPMLTNPMMLQLTFSASGKTTTLLPWQWVDANDDHGSFAEIFRAARKRKRELEQLVRQSPLIKAFEQREKLDPEEPVAPPTAPDGINASKIAQAVAVVFVALVLYFIFDMYFGLGEYYAGTTPWHLFAIVAVCGLGLAAVMLNAAGHLSSEGKLIAMLFGIGAGLASYPFLLRVNAWTDSVGLQAYSYTLGTADTWVAEEDVPDLVFDIGSGYWNQFEPGDSKSFELRRGGLDFYQVNMQPVYAEQRAFYAAQ
;
A
#
# COMPACT_ATOMS: atom_id res chain seq x y z
N MET A 1 -11.46 -27.21 -4.08
CA MET A 1 -11.60 -25.81 -3.63
C MET A 1 -10.51 -24.99 -4.29
N ARG A 2 -10.83 -23.87 -4.97
CA ARG A 2 -9.82 -23.00 -5.60
C ARG A 2 -9.15 -22.15 -4.51
N SER A 3 -7.85 -22.33 -4.28
CA SER A 3 -7.07 -21.44 -3.42
C SER A 3 -6.84 -20.12 -4.17
N TRP A 4 -7.20 -19.01 -3.53
CA TRP A 4 -6.89 -17.67 -4.03
C TRP A 4 -5.40 -17.39 -3.79
N SER A 5 -4.71 -16.68 -4.68
CA SER A 5 -3.32 -16.28 -4.42
C SER A 5 -3.28 -15.27 -3.27
N LEU A 6 -2.22 -15.27 -2.45
CA LEU A 6 -2.07 -14.31 -1.34
C LEU A 6 -2.12 -12.87 -1.84
N SER A 7 -1.60 -12.61 -3.04
CA SER A 7 -1.72 -11.33 -3.73
C SER A 7 -3.16 -10.93 -4.02
N THR A 8 -4.03 -11.88 -4.42
CA THR A 8 -5.45 -11.62 -4.62
C THR A 8 -6.17 -11.41 -3.27
N ALA A 9 -5.78 -12.16 -2.24
CA ALA A 9 -6.33 -12.01 -0.90
C ALA A 9 -5.95 -10.65 -0.27
N LEU A 10 -4.68 -10.24 -0.36
CA LEU A 10 -4.19 -8.93 0.08
C LEU A 10 -4.88 -7.79 -0.69
N MET A 11 -5.04 -7.94 -2.00
CA MET A 11 -5.76 -6.96 -2.81
C MET A 11 -7.24 -6.87 -2.41
N LEU A 12 -7.91 -7.99 -2.20
CA LEU A 12 -9.30 -8.01 -1.74
C LEU A 12 -9.45 -7.43 -0.34
N VAL A 13 -8.51 -7.70 0.55
CA VAL A 13 -8.52 -7.13 1.90
C VAL A 13 -8.25 -5.64 1.87
N MET A 14 -7.34 -5.14 1.03
CA MET A 14 -7.19 -3.71 0.82
C MET A 14 -8.47 -3.09 0.25
N VAL A 15 -9.06 -3.68 -0.79
CA VAL A 15 -10.31 -3.21 -1.39
C VAL A 15 -11.46 -3.25 -0.37
N ALA A 16 -11.51 -4.25 0.50
CA ALA A 16 -12.51 -4.37 1.55
C ALA A 16 -12.26 -3.37 2.70
N ALA A 17 -11.03 -3.22 3.18
CA ALA A 17 -10.67 -2.25 4.21
C ALA A 17 -10.98 -0.82 3.74
N VAL A 18 -10.74 -0.53 2.47
CA VAL A 18 -11.11 0.72 1.81
C VAL A 18 -12.61 0.84 1.62
N GLY A 19 -13.29 -0.20 1.15
CA GLY A 19 -14.74 -0.20 1.00
C GLY A 19 -15.45 0.04 2.33
N ILE A 20 -14.90 -0.54 3.40
CA ILE A 20 -15.30 -0.29 4.78
C ILE A 20 -14.96 1.15 5.17
N LEU A 21 -13.78 1.69 4.82
CA LEU A 21 -13.43 3.09 5.08
C LEU A 21 -14.39 4.07 4.39
N ILE A 22 -14.77 3.81 3.14
CA ILE A 22 -15.73 4.61 2.36
C ILE A 22 -17.15 4.46 2.92
N ALA A 23 -17.54 3.26 3.35
CA ALA A 23 -18.88 2.99 3.90
C ALA A 23 -19.05 3.44 5.36
N ALA A 24 -18.00 3.34 6.17
CA ALA A 24 -17.90 3.82 7.55
C ALA A 24 -17.95 5.34 7.62
N VAL A 25 -17.32 5.99 6.65
CA VAL A 25 -17.39 7.44 6.44
C VAL A 25 -18.72 7.81 5.71
N GLY A 26 -19.53 6.84 5.28
CA GLY A 26 -20.84 7.08 4.65
C GLY A 26 -21.94 7.51 5.64
N PRO A 27 -23.17 7.71 5.15
CA PRO A 27 -23.67 8.89 4.46
C PRO A 27 -24.24 9.96 5.38
N THR A 28 -24.14 9.87 6.70
CA THR A 28 -24.78 10.85 7.61
C THR A 28 -23.81 11.93 8.08
N GLU A 29 -22.62 11.56 8.56
CA GLU A 29 -21.61 12.56 8.98
C GLU A 29 -20.95 13.25 7.78
N LEU A 30 -20.69 12.52 6.69
CA LEU A 30 -20.28 13.14 5.43
C LEU A 30 -21.37 14.02 4.83
N TRP A 31 -22.65 13.74 5.04
CA TRP A 31 -23.75 14.54 4.48
C TRP A 31 -24.04 15.78 5.30
N GLU A 32 -23.97 15.68 6.63
CA GLU A 32 -24.02 16.84 7.54
C GLU A 32 -22.80 17.74 7.34
N TYR A 33 -21.60 17.15 7.25
CA TYR A 33 -20.38 17.88 6.87
C TYR A 33 -20.51 18.47 5.46
N TYR A 34 -20.93 17.72 4.44
CA TYR A 34 -21.04 18.22 3.06
C TYR A 34 -22.11 19.32 2.88
N ASN A 35 -23.18 19.31 3.69
CA ASN A 35 -24.21 20.35 3.64
C ASN A 35 -23.84 21.60 4.46
N GLY A 36 -23.00 21.48 5.49
CA GLY A 36 -22.49 22.61 6.29
C GLY A 36 -21.11 23.15 5.90
N ALA A 37 -20.33 22.39 5.11
CA ALA A 37 -18.96 22.72 4.75
C ALA A 37 -18.86 23.74 3.60
N THR A 38 -17.83 24.58 3.64
CA THR A 38 -17.53 25.50 2.54
C THR A 38 -17.16 24.73 1.27
N GLU A 39 -17.16 25.41 0.12
CA GLU A 39 -16.75 24.77 -1.15
C GLU A 39 -15.27 24.31 -1.10
N GLU A 40 -14.44 24.99 -0.30
CA GLU A 40 -13.03 24.69 -0.09
C GLU A 40 -12.84 23.40 0.72
N ASP A 41 -13.59 23.23 1.81
CA ASP A 41 -13.61 22.02 2.65
C ASP A 41 -14.08 20.78 1.86
N ARG A 42 -15.10 20.96 1.00
CA ARG A 42 -15.58 19.91 0.09
C ARG A 42 -14.50 19.48 -0.89
N ASN A 43 -13.77 20.44 -1.46
CA ASN A 43 -12.67 20.17 -2.35
C ASN A 43 -11.48 19.50 -1.64
N ALA A 44 -11.17 19.87 -0.40
CA ALA A 44 -10.14 19.22 0.41
C ALA A 44 -10.51 17.76 0.72
N LEU A 45 -11.75 17.50 1.13
CA LEU A 45 -12.27 16.16 1.37
C LEU A 45 -12.23 15.30 0.09
N LEU A 46 -12.72 15.83 -1.04
CA LEU A 46 -12.68 15.13 -2.33
C LEU A 46 -11.25 14.83 -2.77
N LYS A 47 -10.30 15.73 -2.53
CA LYS A 47 -8.86 15.49 -2.79
C LYS A 47 -8.31 14.37 -1.90
N SER A 48 -8.67 14.32 -0.62
CA SER A 48 -8.26 13.26 0.30
C SER A 48 -8.83 11.89 -0.10
N ILE A 49 -10.11 11.84 -0.47
CA ILE A 49 -10.74 10.64 -1.02
C ILE A 49 -10.07 10.24 -2.34
N ALA A 50 -9.82 11.18 -3.24
CA ALA A 50 -9.14 10.94 -4.51
C ALA A 50 -7.68 10.50 -4.33
N LEU A 51 -6.99 10.96 -3.28
CA LEU A 51 -5.63 10.52 -2.94
C LEU A 51 -5.64 9.08 -2.43
N VAL A 52 -6.56 8.75 -1.52
CA VAL A 52 -6.74 7.39 -1.00
C VAL A 52 -7.11 6.44 -2.13
N LEU A 53 -8.16 6.76 -2.90
CA LEU A 53 -8.53 6.02 -4.12
C LEU A 53 -7.37 5.97 -5.11
N GLY A 54 -6.61 7.07 -5.22
CA GLY A 54 -5.36 7.18 -5.96
C GLY A 54 -4.41 6.07 -5.55
N PHE A 55 -4.05 5.91 -4.28
CA PHE A 55 -3.18 4.82 -3.82
C PHE A 55 -3.75 3.42 -4.07
N ILE A 56 -5.08 3.26 -4.03
CA ILE A 56 -5.75 1.97 -4.19
C ILE A 56 -5.81 1.53 -5.65
N PHE A 57 -6.01 2.48 -6.57
CA PHE A 57 -6.00 2.25 -8.00
C PHE A 57 -4.58 2.34 -8.58
N LEU A 58 -3.73 3.20 -8.01
CA LEU A 58 -2.30 3.25 -8.32
C LEU A 58 -1.56 2.04 -7.78
N GLY A 59 -1.95 1.37 -6.69
CA GLY A 59 -1.23 0.18 -6.23
C GLY A 59 -1.14 -0.91 -7.31
N PRO A 60 -2.29 -1.33 -7.91
CA PRO A 60 -2.32 -2.19 -9.09
C PRO A 60 -1.70 -1.56 -10.34
N LEU A 61 -1.81 -0.24 -10.54
CA LEU A 61 -1.16 0.46 -11.64
C LEU A 61 0.36 0.48 -11.49
N ILE A 62 0.88 0.67 -10.27
CA ILE A 62 2.28 0.62 -9.89
C ILE A 62 2.74 -0.83 -10.04
N LEU A 63 1.93 -1.81 -9.67
CA LEU A 63 2.21 -3.22 -9.97
C LEU A 63 2.29 -3.46 -11.49
N GLN A 64 1.42 -2.82 -12.28
CA GLN A 64 1.47 -2.83 -13.75
C GLN A 64 2.67 -2.04 -14.31
N LEU A 65 3.12 -0.98 -13.63
CA LEU A 65 4.28 -0.15 -14.00
C LEU A 65 5.61 -0.82 -13.59
N THR A 66 5.65 -1.56 -12.49
CA THR A 66 6.79 -2.43 -12.07
C THR A 66 7.00 -3.62 -13.00
N VAL A 67 6.14 -3.76 -14.01
CA VAL A 67 6.25 -4.80 -15.04
C VAL A 67 6.55 -4.20 -16.42
N ARG A 68 6.65 -2.87 -16.52
CA ARG A 68 7.10 -2.20 -17.74
C ARG A 68 8.63 -2.22 -17.82
N GLY A 69 9.13 -3.28 -18.41
CA GLY A 69 10.46 -3.28 -18.99
C GLY A 69 10.40 -3.75 -20.43
N ARG A 70 11.30 -3.21 -21.25
CA ARG A 70 11.44 -3.57 -22.66
C ARG A 70 12.48 -4.67 -22.78
N ILE A 71 12.19 -5.65 -23.64
CA ILE A 71 13.18 -6.63 -24.06
C ILE A 71 13.66 -6.23 -25.45
N GLU A 72 14.94 -5.90 -25.54
CA GLU A 72 15.58 -5.63 -26.82
C GLU A 72 16.23 -6.90 -27.34
N LEU A 73 15.82 -7.30 -28.54
CA LEU A 73 16.48 -8.37 -29.29
C LEU A 73 17.55 -7.76 -30.17
N ARG A 74 18.80 -8.15 -29.95
CA ARG A 74 19.96 -7.73 -30.73
C ARG A 74 20.55 -8.93 -31.46
N GLU A 75 21.36 -8.69 -32.48
CA GLU A 75 22.09 -9.77 -33.16
C GLU A 75 23.03 -10.51 -32.19
N SER A 76 23.63 -9.79 -31.24
CA SER A 76 24.58 -10.31 -30.26
C SER A 76 23.95 -10.92 -29.00
N GLY A 77 22.70 -10.59 -28.68
CA GLY A 77 22.07 -11.04 -27.44
C GLY A 77 20.66 -10.51 -27.21
N ILE A 78 20.23 -10.62 -25.96
CA ILE A 78 18.96 -10.09 -25.47
C ILE A 78 19.26 -9.16 -24.30
N ALA A 79 18.54 -8.06 -24.22
CA ALA A 79 18.69 -7.09 -23.15
C ALA A 79 17.34 -6.75 -22.55
N PHE A 80 17.30 -6.53 -21.24
CA PHE A 80 16.16 -5.97 -20.55
C PHE A 80 16.50 -4.55 -20.10
N ARG A 81 15.56 -3.65 -20.36
CA ARG A 81 15.61 -2.24 -19.96
C ARG A 81 14.39 -1.90 -19.14
N SER A 82 14.63 -1.49 -17.91
CA SER A 82 13.62 -1.00 -16.98
C SER A 82 13.08 0.34 -17.47
N GLU A 83 11.76 0.48 -17.59
CA GLU A 83 11.15 1.80 -17.80
C GLU A 83 10.91 2.54 -16.48
N LEU A 84 11.35 1.99 -15.35
CA LEU A 84 11.22 2.63 -14.06
C LEU A 84 12.11 3.88 -13.98
N PRO A 85 11.64 4.96 -13.32
CA PRO A 85 12.49 6.09 -12.97
C PRO A 85 13.74 5.62 -12.22
N GLU A 86 14.88 6.28 -12.43
CA GLU A 86 16.19 5.93 -11.85
C GLU A 86 16.15 5.55 -10.35
N PRO A 87 15.41 6.26 -9.46
CA PRO A 87 15.34 5.89 -8.04
C PRO A 87 14.67 4.54 -7.75
N LEU A 88 13.87 4.02 -8.69
CA LEU A 88 13.11 2.77 -8.56
C LEU A 88 13.72 1.61 -9.35
N GLN A 89 14.75 1.85 -10.17
CA GLN A 89 15.37 0.82 -11.00
C GLN A 89 15.99 -0.32 -10.18
N PHE A 90 16.31 -0.11 -8.91
CA PHE A 90 16.79 -1.18 -8.02
C PHE A 90 15.78 -2.33 -7.85
N LEU A 91 14.48 -2.07 -8.06
CA LEU A 91 13.43 -3.10 -8.01
C LEU A 91 13.48 -4.01 -9.23
N GLN A 92 13.94 -3.50 -10.36
CA GLN A 92 13.99 -4.22 -11.63
C GLN A 92 15.20 -3.73 -12.45
N PRO A 93 16.42 -4.17 -12.08
CA PRO A 93 17.64 -3.67 -12.70
C PRO A 93 17.78 -4.15 -14.14
N ASP A 94 18.37 -3.31 -14.98
CA ASP A 94 18.73 -3.64 -16.35
C ASP A 94 19.69 -4.83 -16.40
N TRP A 95 19.58 -5.62 -17.47
CA TRP A 95 20.52 -6.71 -17.71
C TRP A 95 20.69 -6.97 -19.21
N ASP A 96 21.84 -7.53 -19.57
CA ASP A 96 22.17 -7.94 -20.93
C ASP A 96 22.68 -9.39 -20.88
N CYS A 97 22.31 -10.17 -21.90
CA CYS A 97 22.72 -11.56 -22.04
C CYS A 97 23.08 -11.84 -23.48
N ALA A 98 24.33 -12.24 -23.75
CA ALA A 98 24.73 -12.65 -25.09
C ALA A 98 24.04 -13.98 -25.47
N TRP A 99 23.72 -14.17 -26.76
CA TRP A 99 23.09 -15.42 -27.20
C TRP A 99 23.94 -16.67 -26.89
N GLY A 100 25.26 -16.54 -26.94
CA GLY A 100 26.19 -17.62 -26.56
C GLY A 100 26.16 -17.99 -25.08
N GLN A 101 25.64 -17.12 -24.20
CA GLN A 101 25.48 -17.40 -22.76
C GLN A 101 24.18 -18.13 -22.44
N VAL A 102 23.21 -18.14 -23.36
CA VAL A 102 21.94 -18.85 -23.20
C VAL A 102 22.20 -20.34 -23.37
N GLN A 103 22.06 -21.07 -22.28
CA GLN A 103 22.28 -22.52 -22.24
C GLN A 103 21.04 -23.27 -22.71
N ASP A 104 19.88 -22.86 -22.20
CA ASP A 104 18.59 -23.51 -22.40
C ASP A 104 17.46 -22.47 -22.32
N ALA A 105 16.38 -22.68 -23.08
CA ALA A 105 15.15 -21.92 -23.01
C ALA A 105 13.92 -22.82 -23.18
N LYS A 106 12.94 -22.62 -22.30
CA LYS A 106 11.72 -23.40 -22.22
C LYS A 106 10.51 -22.51 -22.20
N LEU A 107 9.50 -22.90 -22.96
CA LEU A 107 8.17 -22.31 -22.89
C LEU A 107 7.37 -23.05 -21.82
N VAL A 108 7.16 -22.39 -20.68
CA VAL A 108 6.50 -22.97 -19.51
C VAL A 108 5.02 -22.57 -19.51
N ARG A 109 4.14 -23.57 -19.58
CA ARG A 109 2.71 -23.42 -19.25
C ARG A 109 2.50 -23.67 -17.75
N PRO A 110 2.24 -22.65 -16.93
CA PRO A 110 1.75 -22.91 -15.58
C PRO A 110 0.38 -23.58 -15.64
N MET A 111 0.06 -24.42 -14.65
CA MET A 111 -1.17 -25.24 -14.59
C MET A 111 -2.48 -24.47 -14.76
N LEU A 112 -2.47 -23.15 -14.58
CA LEU A 112 -3.65 -22.32 -14.81
C LEU A 112 -3.93 -22.20 -16.31
N THR A 113 -5.16 -22.47 -16.70
CA THR A 113 -5.65 -22.41 -18.08
C THR A 113 -5.63 -21.02 -18.72
N ASN A 114 -5.05 -20.00 -18.08
CA ASN A 114 -4.94 -18.67 -18.64
C ASN A 114 -3.69 -18.57 -19.53
N PRO A 115 -3.83 -18.43 -20.86
CA PRO A 115 -2.70 -18.31 -21.78
C PRO A 115 -1.86 -17.05 -21.53
N MET A 116 -2.36 -16.06 -20.79
CA MET A 116 -1.55 -14.92 -20.36
C MET A 116 -0.39 -15.34 -19.46
N MET A 117 -0.50 -16.48 -18.80
CA MET A 117 0.52 -16.95 -17.86
C MET A 117 1.63 -17.76 -18.54
N LEU A 118 1.62 -17.88 -19.88
CA LEU A 118 2.63 -18.64 -20.60
C LEU A 118 3.98 -17.93 -20.50
N GLN A 119 4.98 -18.57 -19.90
CA GLN A 119 6.25 -17.94 -19.54
C GLN A 119 7.36 -18.47 -20.43
N LEU A 120 8.26 -17.59 -20.90
CA LEU A 120 9.54 -18.01 -21.46
C LEU A 120 10.57 -17.99 -20.34
N THR A 121 11.08 -19.15 -19.97
CA THR A 121 12.12 -19.28 -18.96
C THR A 121 13.41 -19.72 -19.64
N PHE A 122 14.50 -18.98 -19.45
CA PHE A 122 15.80 -19.35 -20.02
C PHE A 122 16.90 -19.23 -18.97
N SER A 123 17.93 -20.07 -19.11
CA SER A 123 19.09 -20.09 -18.21
C SER A 123 20.30 -19.52 -18.90
N ALA A 124 20.91 -18.50 -18.30
CA ALA A 124 22.11 -17.85 -18.79
C ALA A 124 23.07 -17.53 -17.65
N SER A 125 24.35 -17.86 -17.82
CA SER A 125 25.41 -17.58 -16.83
C SER A 125 25.07 -18.06 -15.40
N GLY A 126 24.39 -19.21 -15.27
CA GLY A 126 23.98 -19.77 -13.98
C GLY A 126 22.75 -19.10 -13.35
N LYS A 127 22.09 -18.16 -14.03
CA LYS A 127 20.85 -17.51 -13.59
C LYS A 127 19.69 -17.90 -14.49
N THR A 128 18.59 -18.30 -13.89
CA THR A 128 17.32 -18.52 -14.60
C THR A 128 16.53 -17.22 -14.64
N THR A 129 16.07 -16.85 -15.83
CA THR A 129 15.29 -15.64 -16.09
C THR A 129 13.94 -16.04 -16.68
N THR A 130 12.86 -15.49 -16.14
CA THR A 130 11.50 -15.76 -16.58
C THR A 130 10.88 -14.50 -17.16
N LEU A 131 10.37 -14.61 -18.38
CA LEU A 131 9.77 -13.53 -19.15
C LEU A 131 8.30 -13.85 -19.45
N LEU A 132 7.46 -12.85 -19.29
CA LEU A 132 6.02 -12.94 -19.55
C LEU A 132 5.70 -12.40 -20.95
N PRO A 133 4.61 -12.86 -21.60
CA PRO A 133 4.32 -12.57 -23.00
C PRO A 133 4.28 -11.11 -23.36
N TRP A 134 3.81 -10.31 -22.41
CA TRP A 134 3.63 -8.88 -22.57
C TRP A 134 4.92 -8.07 -22.42
N GLN A 135 6.03 -8.71 -22.06
CA GLN A 135 7.36 -8.09 -22.01
C GLN A 135 8.09 -8.19 -23.36
N TRP A 136 7.52 -8.90 -24.34
CA TRP A 136 8.16 -9.24 -25.62
C TRP A 136 7.88 -8.21 -26.72
N VAL A 137 8.03 -6.93 -26.40
CA VAL A 137 7.75 -5.84 -27.34
C VAL A 137 8.94 -5.64 -28.28
N ASP A 138 8.68 -5.45 -29.57
CA ASP A 138 9.71 -5.04 -30.53
C ASP A 138 10.20 -3.62 -30.18
N ALA A 139 11.51 -3.39 -30.14
CA ALA A 139 12.09 -2.09 -29.81
C ALA A 139 11.66 -0.99 -30.80
N ASN A 140 11.25 -1.36 -32.01
CA ASN A 140 10.80 -0.43 -33.04
C ASN A 140 9.29 -0.19 -33.06
N ASP A 141 8.51 -0.91 -32.25
CA ASP A 141 7.05 -0.84 -32.25
C ASP A 141 6.53 -0.21 -30.95
N ASP A 142 6.31 1.11 -30.99
CA ASP A 142 5.99 1.92 -29.81
C ASP A 142 4.57 1.69 -29.26
N HIS A 143 3.66 1.01 -29.99
CA HIS A 143 2.22 1.10 -29.70
C HIS A 143 1.37 -0.19 -29.76
N GLY A 144 1.88 -1.37 -30.13
CA GLY A 144 1.00 -2.52 -30.42
C GLY A 144 0.81 -3.56 -29.30
N SER A 145 1.89 -4.10 -28.75
CA SER A 145 1.85 -5.49 -28.27
C SER A 145 1.00 -5.71 -27.01
N PHE A 146 1.11 -4.86 -25.98
CA PHE A 146 0.43 -5.10 -24.71
C PHE A 146 -1.10 -5.06 -24.84
N ALA A 147 -1.63 -3.98 -25.43
CA ALA A 147 -3.06 -3.77 -25.56
C ALA A 147 -3.70 -4.80 -26.51
N GLU A 148 -2.99 -5.21 -27.56
CA GLU A 148 -3.44 -6.24 -28.49
C GLU A 148 -3.40 -7.64 -27.87
N ILE A 149 -2.32 -8.00 -27.17
CA ILE A 149 -2.22 -9.24 -26.38
C ILE A 149 -3.36 -9.30 -25.36
N PHE A 150 -3.67 -8.21 -24.66
CA PHE A 150 -4.76 -8.17 -23.68
C PHE A 150 -6.15 -8.25 -24.33
N ARG A 151 -6.38 -7.53 -25.45
CA ARG A 151 -7.64 -7.59 -26.20
C ARG A 151 -7.88 -9.00 -26.77
N ALA A 152 -6.82 -9.65 -27.27
CA ALA A 152 -6.86 -11.02 -27.77
C ALA A 152 -7.07 -12.04 -26.64
N ALA A 153 -6.38 -11.86 -25.50
CA ALA A 153 -6.53 -12.69 -24.30
C ALA A 153 -7.98 -12.69 -23.79
N ARG A 154 -8.67 -11.55 -23.88
CA ARG A 154 -10.08 -11.40 -23.48
C ARG A 154 -11.06 -12.09 -24.44
N LYS A 155 -10.73 -12.17 -25.73
CA LYS A 155 -11.65 -12.67 -26.77
C LYS A 155 -11.54 -14.18 -26.98
N ARG A 156 -10.35 -14.77 -27.11
CA ARG A 156 -10.19 -16.24 -27.31
C ARG A 156 -8.83 -16.76 -26.83
N LYS A 157 -8.87 -17.73 -25.91
CA LYS A 157 -7.68 -18.39 -25.35
C LYS A 157 -6.73 -19.00 -26.40
N ARG A 158 -7.25 -19.56 -27.49
CA ARG A 158 -6.45 -20.17 -28.57
C ARG A 158 -5.71 -19.14 -29.42
N GLU A 159 -6.29 -17.96 -29.63
CA GLU A 159 -5.67 -16.89 -30.41
C GLU A 159 -4.47 -16.31 -29.65
N LEU A 160 -4.55 -16.22 -28.33
CA LEU A 160 -3.43 -15.74 -27.52
C LEU A 160 -2.19 -16.65 -27.60
N GLU A 161 -2.38 -17.97 -27.55
CA GLU A 161 -1.26 -18.91 -27.66
C GLU A 161 -0.55 -18.77 -29.02
N GLN A 162 -1.32 -18.58 -30.10
CA GLN A 162 -0.76 -18.34 -31.42
C GLN A 162 0.01 -17.01 -31.48
N LEU A 163 -0.56 -15.94 -30.91
CA LEU A 163 0.11 -14.62 -30.86
C LEU A 163 1.43 -14.68 -30.09
N VAL A 164 1.44 -15.40 -28.96
CA VAL A 164 2.64 -15.66 -28.18
C VAL A 164 3.70 -16.37 -29.02
N ARG A 165 3.35 -17.48 -29.68
CA ARG A 165 4.30 -18.23 -30.51
C ARG A 165 4.80 -17.40 -31.69
N GLN A 166 3.98 -16.48 -32.19
CA GLN A 166 4.35 -15.59 -33.29
C GLN A 166 5.21 -14.41 -32.85
N SER A 167 5.41 -14.22 -31.54
CA SER A 167 6.20 -13.10 -31.02
C SER A 167 7.64 -13.13 -31.54
N PRO A 168 8.27 -11.97 -31.76
CA PRO A 168 9.66 -11.88 -32.20
C PRO A 168 10.62 -12.62 -31.27
N LEU A 169 10.34 -12.60 -29.96
CA LEU A 169 11.17 -13.27 -28.96
C LEU A 169 11.16 -14.78 -29.16
N ILE A 170 9.98 -15.41 -29.22
CA ILE A 170 9.90 -16.86 -29.40
C ILE A 170 10.53 -17.27 -30.73
N LYS A 171 10.26 -16.54 -31.82
CA LYS A 171 10.91 -16.77 -33.12
C LYS A 171 12.43 -16.66 -33.05
N ALA A 172 12.96 -15.71 -32.28
CA ALA A 172 14.41 -15.54 -32.13
C ALA A 172 15.07 -16.71 -31.40
N PHE A 173 14.40 -17.31 -30.40
CA PHE A 173 14.84 -18.52 -29.71
C PHE A 173 14.69 -19.77 -30.60
N GLU A 174 13.60 -19.90 -31.36
CA GLU A 174 13.37 -20.99 -32.32
C GLU A 174 14.42 -20.99 -33.43
N GLN A 175 14.70 -19.84 -34.05
CA GLN A 175 15.68 -19.69 -35.14
C GLN A 175 17.11 -20.05 -34.73
N ARG A 176 17.42 -19.98 -33.42
CA ARG A 176 18.74 -20.28 -32.86
C ARG A 176 18.85 -21.69 -32.31
N GLU A 177 17.81 -22.52 -32.48
CA GLU A 177 17.73 -23.89 -31.95
C GLU A 177 17.96 -23.93 -30.43
N LYS A 178 17.52 -22.88 -29.72
CA LYS A 178 17.66 -22.74 -28.26
C LYS A 178 16.37 -23.03 -27.50
N LEU A 179 15.26 -23.24 -28.20
CA LEU A 179 13.96 -23.51 -27.61
C LEU A 179 13.70 -25.02 -27.58
N ASP A 180 13.68 -25.58 -26.38
CA ASP A 180 13.28 -26.97 -26.20
C ASP A 180 11.78 -27.16 -26.53
N PRO A 181 11.39 -28.33 -27.06
CA PRO A 181 9.99 -28.66 -27.26
C PRO A 181 9.22 -28.54 -25.95
N GLU A 182 7.98 -28.09 -26.05
CA GLU A 182 7.13 -27.75 -24.90
C GLU A 182 6.98 -28.95 -23.95
N GLU A 183 7.75 -28.94 -22.87
CA GLU A 183 7.56 -29.89 -21.80
C GLU A 183 6.30 -29.49 -21.02
N PRO A 184 5.29 -30.37 -20.89
CA PRO A 184 4.33 -30.23 -19.82
C PRO A 184 5.14 -30.31 -18.54
N VAL A 185 5.42 -29.14 -17.94
CA VAL A 185 6.18 -29.04 -16.70
C VAL A 185 5.43 -29.92 -15.69
N ALA A 186 6.04 -31.05 -15.32
CA ALA A 186 5.67 -31.78 -14.12
C ALA A 186 5.52 -30.70 -13.05
N PRO A 187 4.37 -30.63 -12.32
CA PRO A 187 4.07 -29.52 -11.44
C PRO A 187 5.35 -29.18 -10.72
N PRO A 188 5.89 -27.95 -10.84
CA PRO A 188 7.10 -27.63 -10.12
C PRO A 188 6.83 -28.13 -8.72
N THR A 189 7.69 -29.02 -8.21
CA THR A 189 7.72 -29.32 -6.79
C THR A 189 7.98 -27.96 -6.20
N ALA A 190 6.90 -27.23 -5.94
CA ALA A 190 6.97 -25.80 -5.77
C ALA A 190 7.91 -25.65 -4.59
N PRO A 191 9.02 -24.91 -4.70
CA PRO A 191 9.53 -24.30 -3.49
C PRO A 191 8.32 -23.53 -2.98
N ASP A 192 7.69 -24.04 -1.92
CA ASP A 192 6.38 -23.62 -1.45
C ASP A 192 6.32 -22.10 -1.56
N GLY A 193 5.61 -21.59 -2.58
CA GLY A 193 5.70 -20.18 -2.92
C GLY A 193 5.33 -19.35 -1.69
N ILE A 194 5.60 -18.04 -1.67
CA ILE A 194 5.24 -17.22 -0.50
C ILE A 194 3.76 -17.39 -0.10
N ASN A 195 2.90 -17.73 -1.07
CA ASN A 195 1.51 -18.10 -0.90
C ASN A 195 1.26 -19.39 -0.09
N ALA A 196 2.15 -20.37 -0.15
CA ALA A 196 2.06 -21.64 0.58
C ALA A 196 2.71 -21.55 1.97
N SER A 197 3.55 -20.54 2.20
CA SER A 197 4.18 -20.31 3.50
C SER A 197 3.17 -19.88 4.55
N LYS A 198 3.00 -20.69 5.60
CA LYS A 198 2.19 -20.33 6.77
C LYS A 198 2.72 -19.08 7.47
N ILE A 199 4.04 -18.86 7.45
CA ILE A 199 4.66 -17.68 8.06
C ILE A 199 4.32 -16.43 7.26
N ALA A 200 4.47 -16.45 5.94
CA ALA A 200 4.11 -15.29 5.12
C ALA A 200 2.61 -14.98 5.17
N GLN A 201 1.75 -16.00 5.21
CA GLN A 201 0.31 -15.82 5.46
C GLN A 201 0.05 -15.17 6.82
N ALA A 202 0.70 -15.64 7.89
CA ALA A 202 0.53 -15.05 9.22
C ALA A 202 0.96 -13.59 9.26
N VAL A 203 2.13 -13.25 8.68
CA VAL A 203 2.61 -11.86 8.56
C VAL A 203 1.60 -11.00 7.80
N ALA A 204 1.06 -11.48 6.69
CA ALA A 204 0.05 -10.77 5.91
C ALA A 204 -1.25 -10.56 6.70
N VAL A 205 -1.74 -11.59 7.41
CA VAL A 205 -2.94 -11.50 8.26
C VAL A 205 -2.75 -10.49 9.39
N VAL A 206 -1.59 -10.50 10.05
CA VAL A 206 -1.29 -9.55 11.12
C VAL A 206 -1.16 -8.13 10.57
N PHE A 207 -0.51 -7.94 9.42
CA PHE A 207 -0.48 -6.63 8.74
C PHE A 207 -1.89 -6.08 8.50
N VAL A 208 -2.78 -6.91 7.98
CA VAL A 208 -4.19 -6.55 7.77
C VAL A 208 -4.86 -6.17 9.08
N ALA A 209 -4.66 -6.96 10.14
CA ALA A 209 -5.24 -6.69 11.45
C ALA A 209 -4.74 -5.35 12.02
N LEU A 210 -3.46 -5.01 11.83
CA LEU A 210 -2.86 -3.73 12.25
C LEU A 210 -3.49 -2.54 11.51
N VAL A 211 -3.65 -2.65 10.19
CA VAL A 211 -4.28 -1.58 9.38
C VAL A 211 -5.76 -1.43 9.74
N LEU A 212 -6.49 -2.53 9.91
CA LEU A 212 -7.87 -2.48 10.36
C LEU A 212 -7.98 -1.87 11.75
N TYR A 213 -7.12 -2.28 12.70
CA TYR A 213 -7.08 -1.67 14.03
C TYR A 213 -6.85 -0.16 13.97
N PHE A 214 -5.87 0.29 13.18
CA PHE A 214 -5.63 1.71 12.96
C PHE A 214 -6.88 2.44 12.46
N ILE A 215 -7.51 1.92 11.39
CA ILE A 215 -8.73 2.51 10.82
C ILE A 215 -9.85 2.53 11.87
N PHE A 216 -10.14 1.40 12.49
CA PHE A 216 -11.25 1.31 13.42
C PHE A 216 -11.06 2.23 14.63
N ASP A 217 -9.86 2.28 15.22
CA ASP A 217 -9.64 3.14 16.38
C ASP A 217 -9.61 4.63 15.98
N MET A 218 -9.01 4.98 14.83
CA MET A 218 -9.00 6.37 14.33
C MET A 218 -10.38 6.97 14.10
N TYR A 219 -11.32 6.18 13.57
CA TYR A 219 -12.64 6.69 13.19
C TYR A 219 -13.72 6.46 14.25
N PHE A 220 -13.63 5.37 15.02
CA PHE A 220 -14.72 4.99 15.94
C PHE A 220 -14.30 5.00 17.41
N GLY A 221 -13.02 4.82 17.69
CA GLY A 221 -12.53 4.62 19.06
C GLY A 221 -11.90 5.87 19.68
N LEU A 222 -11.29 6.72 18.86
CA LEU A 222 -10.49 7.85 19.32
C LEU A 222 -11.39 9.03 19.70
N GLY A 223 -11.48 9.28 21.00
CA GLY A 223 -12.00 10.52 21.57
C GLY A 223 -10.89 11.44 22.11
N GLU A 224 -9.65 10.97 22.11
CA GLU A 224 -8.48 11.68 22.64
C GLU A 224 -7.38 11.73 21.58
N TYR A 225 -6.71 12.87 21.42
CA TYR A 225 -5.66 13.10 20.41
C TYR A 225 -4.41 13.67 21.05
N TYR A 226 -3.26 13.58 20.37
CA TYR A 226 -2.01 14.19 20.86
C TYR A 226 -2.19 15.71 21.01
N ALA A 227 -1.89 16.24 22.19
CA ALA A 227 -1.79 17.67 22.45
C ALA A 227 -0.32 18.10 22.28
N GLY A 228 -0.06 19.05 21.38
CA GLY A 228 1.29 19.50 21.04
C GLY A 228 1.97 18.62 19.98
N THR A 229 3.29 18.40 20.13
CA THR A 229 4.10 17.70 19.12
C THR A 229 3.89 16.19 19.18
N THR A 230 3.32 15.62 18.13
CA THR A 230 3.21 14.16 17.96
C THR A 230 4.60 13.48 18.02
N PRO A 231 4.78 12.38 18.77
CA PRO A 231 6.07 11.71 18.92
C PRO A 231 6.40 10.83 17.69
N TRP A 232 6.58 11.45 16.52
CA TRP A 232 6.83 10.78 15.23
C TRP A 232 7.98 9.77 15.26
N HIS A 233 8.99 10.02 16.10
CA HIS A 233 10.13 9.12 16.29
C HIS A 233 9.72 7.75 16.84
N LEU A 234 8.72 7.69 17.74
CA LEU A 234 8.23 6.41 18.28
C LEU A 234 7.55 5.58 17.19
N PHE A 235 6.76 6.21 16.32
CA PHE A 235 6.11 5.52 15.20
C PHE A 235 7.15 4.96 14.21
N ALA A 236 8.19 5.74 13.92
CA ALA A 236 9.29 5.30 13.07
C ALA A 236 10.05 4.11 13.68
N ILE A 237 10.32 4.15 14.99
CA ILE A 237 10.95 3.02 15.71
C ILE A 237 10.07 1.76 15.62
N VAL A 238 8.77 1.87 15.90
CA VAL A 238 7.84 0.73 15.80
C VAL A 238 7.77 0.20 14.37
N ALA A 239 7.74 1.07 13.36
CA ALA A 239 7.74 0.67 11.96
C ALA A 239 9.01 -0.11 11.56
N VAL A 240 10.18 0.39 11.95
CA VAL A 240 11.47 -0.25 11.67
C VAL A 240 11.58 -1.59 12.41
N CYS A 241 11.16 -1.66 13.67
CA CYS A 241 11.12 -2.91 14.45
C CYS A 241 10.16 -3.93 13.82
N GLY A 242 8.98 -3.49 13.38
CA GLY A 242 8.01 -4.34 12.68
C GLY A 242 8.57 -4.90 11.37
N LEU A 243 9.19 -4.04 10.55
CA LEU A 243 9.87 -4.46 9.32
C LEU A 243 10.97 -5.48 9.59
N GLY A 244 11.84 -5.20 10.58
CA GLY A 244 12.92 -6.10 10.97
C GLY A 244 12.41 -7.46 11.43
N LEU A 245 11.38 -7.48 12.28
CA LEU A 245 10.74 -8.72 12.75
C LEU A 245 10.16 -9.53 11.58
N ALA A 246 9.38 -8.88 10.70
CA ALA A 246 8.80 -9.56 9.53
C ALA A 246 9.88 -10.08 8.58
N ALA A 247 10.92 -9.29 8.32
CA ALA A 247 12.05 -9.71 7.47
C ALA A 247 12.79 -10.92 8.06
N VAL A 248 13.06 -10.93 9.36
CA VAL A 248 13.70 -12.07 10.05
C VAL A 248 12.81 -13.31 9.96
N MET A 249 11.50 -13.19 10.22
CA MET A 249 10.55 -14.31 10.13
C MET A 249 10.47 -14.88 8.71
N LEU A 250 10.36 -14.02 7.69
CA LEU A 250 10.31 -14.42 6.28
C LEU A 250 11.63 -15.04 5.82
N ASN A 251 12.77 -14.50 6.28
CA ASN A 251 14.09 -15.04 5.97
C ASN A 251 14.32 -16.42 6.60
N ALA A 252 13.93 -16.59 7.87
CA ALA A 252 14.01 -17.88 8.56
C ALA A 252 13.14 -18.96 7.87
N ALA A 253 12.08 -18.54 7.17
CA ALA A 253 11.23 -19.41 6.37
C ALA A 253 11.75 -19.63 4.93
N GLY A 254 12.88 -19.04 4.54
CA GLY A 254 13.41 -19.13 3.17
C GLY A 254 12.66 -18.30 2.13
N HIS A 255 11.91 -17.27 2.56
CA HIS A 255 11.03 -16.46 1.69
C HIS A 255 11.43 -14.98 1.60
N LEU A 256 12.70 -14.62 1.86
CA LEU A 256 13.18 -13.24 1.68
C LEU A 256 13.50 -12.90 0.20
N SER A 257 12.61 -13.31 -0.71
CA SER A 257 12.61 -12.87 -2.10
C SER A 257 12.20 -11.39 -2.21
N SER A 258 12.19 -10.82 -3.41
CA SER A 258 11.67 -9.46 -3.63
C SER A 258 10.23 -9.28 -3.12
N GLU A 259 9.39 -10.31 -3.27
CA GLU A 259 8.03 -10.33 -2.72
C GLU A 259 8.04 -10.33 -1.18
N GLY A 260 8.90 -11.14 -0.55
CA GLY A 260 9.04 -11.17 0.90
C GLY A 260 9.52 -9.83 1.48
N LYS A 261 10.45 -9.15 0.80
CA LYS A 261 10.90 -7.81 1.17
C LYS A 261 9.74 -6.79 1.13
N LEU A 262 8.91 -6.86 0.08
CA LEU A 262 7.71 -6.02 -0.03
C LEU A 262 6.72 -6.29 1.12
N ILE A 263 6.45 -7.57 1.44
CA ILE A 263 5.57 -7.94 2.57
C ILE A 263 6.14 -7.42 3.90
N ALA A 264 7.44 -7.56 4.15
CA ALA A 264 8.07 -7.04 5.36
C ALA A 264 7.97 -5.51 5.46
N MET A 265 8.15 -4.80 4.34
CA MET A 265 8.00 -3.34 4.29
C MET A 265 6.56 -2.92 4.60
N LEU A 266 5.57 -3.55 3.96
CA LEU A 266 4.14 -3.30 4.23
C LEU A 266 3.79 -3.55 5.69
N PHE A 267 4.29 -4.65 6.26
CA PHE A 267 4.11 -4.96 7.67
C PHE A 267 4.67 -3.86 8.58
N GLY A 268 5.89 -3.38 8.30
CA GLY A 268 6.49 -2.26 9.04
C GLY A 268 5.65 -0.99 8.98
N ILE A 269 5.15 -0.62 7.79
CA ILE A 269 4.25 0.54 7.62
C ILE A 269 2.96 0.33 8.44
N GLY A 270 2.33 -0.84 8.34
CA GLY A 270 1.11 -1.17 9.09
C GLY A 270 1.32 -1.10 10.61
N ALA A 271 2.47 -1.57 11.11
CA ALA A 271 2.83 -1.46 12.52
C ALA A 271 3.05 0.01 12.95
N GLY A 272 3.72 0.81 12.12
CA GLY A 272 3.88 2.25 12.36
C GLY A 272 2.55 2.99 12.44
N LEU A 273 1.62 2.71 11.52
CA LEU A 273 0.28 3.29 11.54
C LEU A 273 -0.50 2.87 12.79
N ALA A 274 -0.57 1.57 13.07
CA ALA A 274 -1.23 1.03 14.26
C ALA A 274 -0.65 1.58 15.57
N SER A 275 0.62 1.99 15.58
CA SER A 275 1.25 2.57 16.76
C SER A 275 0.65 3.92 17.18
N TYR A 276 0.05 4.69 16.26
CA TYR A 276 -0.57 5.97 16.60
C TYR A 276 -1.68 5.82 17.65
N PRO A 277 -2.78 5.07 17.39
CA PRO A 277 -3.82 4.86 18.39
C PRO A 277 -3.32 4.02 19.56
N PHE A 278 -2.45 3.04 19.31
CA PHE A 278 -1.93 2.17 20.36
C PHE A 278 -1.19 2.95 21.45
N LEU A 279 -0.30 3.88 21.06
CA LEU A 279 0.45 4.69 22.01
C LEU A 279 -0.46 5.63 22.79
N LEU A 280 -1.53 6.17 22.17
CA LEU A 280 -2.56 6.93 22.89
C LEU A 280 -3.24 6.07 23.97
N ARG A 281 -3.57 4.81 23.68
CA ARG A 281 -4.16 3.89 24.68
C ARG A 281 -3.18 3.55 25.79
N VAL A 282 -1.92 3.27 25.46
CA VAL A 282 -0.88 2.98 26.46
C VAL A 282 -0.65 4.17 27.37
N ASN A 283 -0.60 5.39 26.83
CA ASN A 283 -0.48 6.61 27.63
C ASN A 283 -1.68 6.76 28.57
N ALA A 284 -2.90 6.63 28.07
CA ALA A 284 -4.10 6.70 28.89
C ALA A 284 -4.18 5.59 29.97
N TRP A 285 -3.69 4.38 29.70
CA TRP A 285 -3.63 3.28 30.68
C TRP A 285 -2.57 3.46 31.75
N THR A 286 -1.51 4.20 31.44
CA THR A 286 -0.39 4.46 32.37
C THR A 286 -0.55 5.79 33.10
N ASP A 287 -1.62 6.53 32.81
CA ASP A 287 -2.00 7.73 33.52
C ASP A 287 -2.49 7.41 34.93
N SER A 288 -1.92 8.09 35.93
CA SER A 288 -2.24 7.94 37.35
C SER A 288 -3.05 9.11 37.92
N VAL A 289 -3.17 10.20 37.17
CA VAL A 289 -3.82 11.44 37.59
C VAL A 289 -5.21 11.55 36.97
N GLY A 290 -5.36 11.13 35.71
CA GLY A 290 -6.59 11.22 34.95
C GLY A 290 -6.68 12.52 34.13
N LEU A 291 -7.86 12.76 33.56
CA LEU A 291 -8.17 14.01 32.86
C LEU A 291 -8.20 15.17 33.84
N GLN A 292 -7.51 16.25 33.48
CA GLN A 292 -7.51 17.51 34.18
C GLN A 292 -7.95 18.63 33.23
N ALA A 293 -8.76 19.55 33.75
CA ALA A 293 -9.22 20.71 33.01
C ALA A 293 -8.15 21.82 33.10
N TYR A 294 -7.77 22.35 31.94
CA TYR A 294 -6.82 23.45 31.80
C TYR A 294 -7.48 24.60 31.04
N SER A 295 -7.25 25.83 31.50
CA SER A 295 -7.71 27.04 30.83
C SER A 295 -6.79 27.41 29.67
N TYR A 296 -7.39 27.70 28.52
CA TYR A 296 -6.71 28.20 27.35
C TYR A 296 -7.35 29.51 26.90
N THR A 297 -6.54 30.39 26.33
CA THR A 297 -7.00 31.60 25.67
C THR A 297 -6.65 31.54 24.18
N LEU A 298 -7.60 31.88 23.31
CA LEU A 298 -7.38 31.90 21.87
C LEU A 298 -6.38 33.00 21.52
N GLY A 299 -5.19 32.63 21.05
CA GLY A 299 -4.11 33.55 20.72
C GLY A 299 -4.23 34.08 19.29
N THR A 300 -3.79 33.26 18.33
CA THR A 300 -4.05 33.47 16.89
C THR A 300 -5.29 32.70 16.47
N ALA A 301 -5.70 32.84 15.20
CA ALA A 301 -6.95 32.28 14.70
C ALA A 301 -7.18 30.79 15.08
N ASP A 302 -6.13 29.96 15.10
CA ASP A 302 -6.18 28.50 15.29
C ASP A 302 -5.53 27.97 16.56
N THR A 303 -4.86 28.83 17.31
CA THR A 303 -3.96 28.41 18.38
C THR A 303 -4.49 28.85 19.73
N TRP A 304 -4.90 27.87 20.53
CA TRP A 304 -5.29 28.03 21.92
C TRP A 304 -4.04 27.93 22.79
N VAL A 305 -3.71 29.03 23.47
CA VAL A 305 -2.52 29.15 24.32
C VAL A 305 -2.87 28.80 25.75
N ALA A 306 -2.12 27.89 26.36
CA ALA A 306 -2.36 27.46 27.72
C ALA A 306 -2.00 28.54 28.74
N GLU A 307 -2.78 28.67 29.81
CA GLU A 307 -2.42 29.53 30.96
C GLU A 307 -1.39 28.86 31.90
N GLU A 308 -1.28 27.53 31.82
CA GLU A 308 -0.41 26.67 32.62
C GLU A 308 0.71 26.05 31.77
N ASP A 309 1.66 25.36 32.41
CA ASP A 309 2.78 24.68 31.73
C ASP A 309 2.32 23.36 31.05
N VAL A 310 1.44 23.51 30.05
CA VAL A 310 0.93 22.44 29.18
C VAL A 310 1.00 22.87 27.71
N PRO A 311 1.00 21.93 26.75
CA PRO A 311 1.17 22.27 25.34
C PRO A 311 0.01 23.08 24.78
N ASP A 312 0.32 24.07 23.94
CA ASP A 312 -0.68 24.77 23.14
C ASP A 312 -1.45 23.81 22.23
N LEU A 313 -2.72 24.14 21.97
CA LEU A 313 -3.61 23.34 21.14
C LEU A 313 -3.86 24.07 19.82
N VAL A 314 -3.55 23.39 18.72
CA VAL A 314 -3.83 23.89 17.36
C VAL A 314 -5.00 23.09 16.81
N PHE A 315 -6.10 23.77 16.52
CA PHE A 315 -7.26 23.17 15.87
C PHE A 315 -7.45 23.79 14.48
N ASP A 316 -7.66 22.94 13.48
CA ASP A 316 -8.06 23.42 12.16
C ASP A 316 -9.47 24.03 12.25
N ILE A 317 -9.53 25.36 12.15
CA ILE A 317 -10.65 26.24 12.52
C ILE A 317 -11.75 26.31 11.45
N GLY A 318 -11.64 25.55 10.35
CA GLY A 318 -12.54 25.69 9.21
C GLY A 318 -14.03 25.47 9.52
N SER A 319 -14.38 24.90 10.68
CA SER A 319 -15.77 24.66 11.04
C SER A 319 -16.47 25.93 11.55
N GLY A 320 -17.74 26.10 11.16
CA GLY A 320 -18.60 27.19 11.66
C GLY A 320 -18.68 27.28 13.19
N TYR A 321 -18.50 26.16 13.90
CA TYR A 321 -18.42 26.15 15.37
C TYR A 321 -17.21 26.93 15.88
N TRP A 322 -16.03 26.79 15.27
CA TRP A 322 -14.83 27.46 15.75
C TRP A 322 -14.80 28.95 15.39
N ASN A 323 -15.47 29.34 14.30
CA ASN A 323 -15.59 30.74 13.87
C ASN A 323 -16.39 31.63 14.84
N GLN A 324 -17.04 31.07 15.86
CA GLN A 324 -17.75 31.86 16.88
C GLN A 324 -16.82 32.46 17.94
N PHE A 325 -15.57 32.00 18.02
CA PHE A 325 -14.59 32.44 19.01
C PHE A 325 -13.71 33.56 18.44
N GLU A 326 -13.42 34.56 19.26
CA GLU A 326 -12.54 35.68 18.94
C GLU A 326 -11.21 35.58 19.70
N PRO A 327 -10.09 36.10 19.16
CA PRO A 327 -8.82 36.18 19.90
C PRO A 327 -9.01 36.85 21.26
N GLY A 328 -8.56 36.19 22.32
CA GLY A 328 -8.78 36.58 23.71
C GLY A 328 -9.90 35.81 24.42
N ASP A 329 -10.73 35.05 23.68
CA ASP A 329 -11.72 34.17 24.30
C ASP A 329 -11.05 33.03 25.06
N SER A 330 -11.62 32.68 26.21
CA SER A 330 -11.11 31.60 27.05
C SER A 330 -12.00 30.37 26.97
N LYS A 331 -11.38 29.19 26.91
CA LYS A 331 -12.06 27.90 26.93
C LYS A 331 -11.25 26.88 27.73
N SER A 332 -11.96 26.03 28.46
CA SER A 332 -11.34 24.92 29.19
C SER A 332 -11.25 23.69 28.30
N PHE A 333 -10.09 23.04 28.28
CA PHE A 333 -9.88 21.74 27.64
C PHE A 333 -9.44 20.70 28.65
N GLU A 334 -9.90 19.46 28.47
CA GLU A 334 -9.50 18.34 29.32
C GLU A 334 -8.29 17.66 28.71
N LEU A 335 -7.16 17.66 29.43
CA LEU A 335 -5.94 16.98 29.03
C LEU A 335 -5.53 15.92 30.05
N ARG A 336 -4.78 14.92 29.60
CA ARG A 336 -4.06 13.99 30.47
C ARG A 336 -2.62 13.79 30.01
N ARG A 337 -1.75 13.36 30.92
CA ARG A 337 -0.35 12.97 30.66
C ARG A 337 -0.07 11.61 31.28
N GLY A 338 0.10 10.61 30.43
CA GLY A 338 0.42 9.25 30.85
C GLY A 338 1.91 9.00 31.04
N GLY A 339 2.26 7.73 31.22
CA GLY A 339 3.64 7.27 31.45
C GLY A 339 4.55 7.35 30.22
N LEU A 340 4.03 7.69 29.04
CA LEU A 340 4.84 7.94 27.83
C LEU A 340 5.24 9.42 27.68
N ASP A 341 4.87 10.25 28.66
CA ASP A 341 5.32 11.63 28.80
C ASP A 341 4.85 12.61 27.70
N PHE A 342 3.73 12.32 27.05
CA PHE A 342 3.05 13.27 26.16
C PHE A 342 1.62 13.54 26.62
N TYR A 343 1.12 14.72 26.27
CA TYR A 343 -0.24 15.13 26.57
C TYR A 343 -1.24 14.63 25.53
N GLN A 344 -2.45 14.33 25.99
CA GLN A 344 -3.59 13.96 25.17
C GLN A 344 -4.75 14.90 25.50
N VAL A 345 -5.38 15.49 24.49
CA VAL A 345 -6.59 16.31 24.63
C VAL A 345 -7.83 15.45 24.40
N ASN A 346 -8.79 15.52 25.33
CA ASN A 346 -10.11 14.91 25.18
C ASN A 346 -11.00 15.79 24.29
N MET A 347 -11.31 15.31 23.10
CA MET A 347 -12.14 16.00 22.12
C MET A 347 -13.63 15.67 22.24
N GLN A 348 -14.02 14.69 23.07
CA GLN A 348 -15.43 14.32 23.22
C GLN A 348 -16.33 15.50 23.66
N PRO A 349 -15.93 16.35 24.63
CA PRO A 349 -16.72 17.53 25.00
C PRO A 349 -16.84 18.51 23.84
N VAL A 350 -15.75 18.77 23.12
CA VAL A 350 -15.72 19.65 21.94
C VAL A 350 -16.67 19.14 20.86
N TYR A 351 -16.67 17.84 20.56
CA TYR A 351 -17.60 17.25 19.60
C TYR A 351 -19.06 17.33 20.06
N ALA A 352 -19.32 17.21 21.37
CA ALA A 352 -20.67 17.36 21.91
C ALA A 352 -21.18 18.80 21.75
N GLU A 353 -20.33 19.79 22.02
CA GLU A 353 -20.66 21.20 21.81
C GLU A 353 -20.84 21.54 20.33
N GLN A 354 -19.98 21.01 19.45
CA GLN A 354 -20.13 21.17 18.00
C GLN A 354 -21.48 20.64 17.51
N ARG A 355 -21.87 19.43 17.93
CA ARG A 355 -23.19 18.87 17.59
C ARG A 355 -24.33 19.75 18.09
N ALA A 356 -24.23 20.28 19.31
CA ALA A 356 -25.24 21.18 19.86
C ALA A 356 -25.35 22.50 19.07
N PHE A 357 -24.22 23.08 18.68
CA PHE A 357 -24.16 24.29 17.85
C PHE A 357 -24.84 24.09 16.50
N TYR A 358 -24.52 23.00 15.79
CA TYR A 358 -25.12 22.73 14.48
C TYR A 358 -26.59 22.32 14.56
N ALA A 359 -27.04 21.69 15.64
CA ALA A 359 -28.45 21.38 15.85
C ALA A 359 -29.32 22.62 16.14
N ALA A 360 -28.71 23.74 16.52
CA ALA A 360 -29.40 24.99 16.82
C ALA A 360 -29.55 25.93 15.61
N GLN A 361 -28.87 25.64 14.50
CA GLN A 361 -29.02 26.33 13.22
C GLN A 361 -30.16 25.73 12.40
#